data_AF-A0A7Y1Y5B5-F1
#
_entry.id   AF-A0A7Y1Y5B5-F1
#
_cell.length_a   1.000
_cell.length_b   1.000
_cell.length_c   1.000
_cell.angle_alpha   90.00
_cell.angle_beta   90.00
_cell.angle_gamma   90.00
#
_symmetry.space_group_name_H-M   'P 1'
#
loop_
_entity.id
_entity.type
_entity.pdbx_description
1 polymer ?
#
loop_
_entity_poly.entity_id
_entity_poly.type
_entity_poly.pdbx_seq_one_letter_code
_entity_poly.pdbx_strand_id
1 'polypeptide(L)'
;MKRSPVLFVAALVAAGTVVFVLWPDPAGSPEGGAATGGPPAAPATAGPAAGETAPPVKLQQDVPVPEHLRNPSALDPVPLSLNLGLPPFERQEDGRIFKTDVLAAARNLHREDREAIEDLHVLDLLVGSYRAIFRENPVAPGNRQVVEALTGRNPYKLVFIDPTHPAIGPTGELVDRWGTPYRFHPISGTRMEFSSAGKDRHVGTADDVHLMRPDLEGDSGAGS
;
A
#
# COMPACT_ATOMS: atom_id res chain seq x y z
N MET A 1 17.50 45.54 33.30
CA MET A 1 18.18 44.86 34.44
C MET A 1 17.14 44.57 35.52
N LYS A 2 17.35 43.49 36.30
CA LYS A 2 16.43 42.89 37.31
C LYS A 2 15.26 42.09 36.70
N ARG A 3 14.90 40.89 37.17
CA ARG A 3 15.61 39.88 38.02
C ARG A 3 14.80 38.56 37.90
N SER A 4 15.44 37.42 37.60
CA SER A 4 14.81 36.09 37.68
C SER A 4 15.12 35.41 39.02
N PRO A 5 14.22 34.55 39.50
CA PRO A 5 14.55 33.29 40.18
C PRO A 5 13.96 32.11 39.36
N VAL A 6 14.76 31.17 38.85
CA VAL A 6 15.37 30.02 39.55
C VAL A 6 14.33 29.00 40.06
N LEU A 7 14.12 27.97 39.23
CA LEU A 7 13.90 26.54 39.51
C LEU A 7 13.04 26.11 40.71
N PHE A 8 12.04 25.27 40.40
CA PHE A 8 11.82 24.02 41.14
C PHE A 8 11.85 22.84 40.17
N VAL A 9 12.65 21.82 40.51
CA VAL A 9 12.70 20.53 39.82
C VAL A 9 11.71 19.59 40.49
N ALA A 10 10.86 18.93 39.71
CA ALA A 10 10.08 17.77 40.16
C ALA A 10 9.99 16.75 39.01
N ALA A 11 11.04 15.95 38.85
CA ALA A 11 11.02 14.80 37.96
C ALA A 11 10.21 13.67 38.63
N LEU A 12 9.04 13.35 38.07
CA LEU A 12 8.18 12.29 38.59
C LEU A 12 8.41 11.02 37.75
N VAL A 13 9.33 10.18 38.21
CA VAL A 13 9.64 8.87 37.61
C VAL A 13 8.50 7.91 37.93
N ALA A 14 7.66 7.61 36.95
CA ALA A 14 6.67 6.54 37.03
C ALA A 14 7.36 5.18 36.84
N ALA A 15 7.75 4.52 37.94
CA ALA A 15 8.25 3.15 37.92
C ALA A 15 7.09 2.17 37.70
N GLY A 16 7.25 1.27 36.73
CA GLY A 16 6.15 0.50 36.15
C GLY A 16 5.65 -0.73 36.91
N THR A 17 4.76 -1.45 36.24
CA THR A 17 4.46 -2.87 36.46
C THR A 17 4.09 -3.51 35.11
N VAL A 18 5.01 -4.29 34.53
CA VAL A 18 4.69 -5.22 33.45
C VAL A 18 4.21 -6.52 34.10
N VAL A 19 2.93 -6.85 33.95
CA VAL A 19 2.38 -8.12 34.45
C VAL A 19 2.60 -9.19 33.39
N PHE A 20 3.66 -10.00 33.57
CA PHE A 20 3.82 -11.26 32.84
C PHE A 20 2.87 -12.30 33.45
N VAL A 21 1.84 -12.69 32.71
CA VAL A 21 0.98 -13.83 33.08
C VAL A 21 1.69 -15.11 32.68
N LEU A 22 2.31 -15.78 33.67
CA LEU A 22 2.88 -17.12 33.53
C LEU A 22 1.76 -18.16 33.50
N TRP A 23 1.65 -18.88 32.40
CA TRP A 23 0.81 -20.09 32.31
C TRP A 23 1.57 -21.30 32.89
N PRO A 24 0.96 -22.15 33.71
CA PRO A 24 1.63 -23.31 34.30
C PRO A 24 1.69 -24.50 33.35
N ASP A 25 2.87 -25.13 33.28
CA ASP A 25 3.13 -26.40 32.60
C ASP A 25 2.78 -27.59 33.52
N PRO A 26 1.94 -28.56 33.11
CA PRO A 26 1.71 -29.79 33.87
C PRO A 26 2.68 -30.91 33.45
N ALA A 27 3.75 -31.11 34.23
CA ALA A 27 4.62 -32.28 34.11
C ALA A 27 4.00 -33.54 34.77
N GLY A 28 4.22 -34.74 34.22
CA GLY A 28 3.86 -36.00 34.88
C GLY A 28 3.82 -37.25 33.99
N SER A 29 4.95 -37.96 33.88
CA SER A 29 5.13 -39.31 33.28
C SER A 29 4.75 -40.44 34.30
N PRO A 30 5.10 -41.75 34.18
CA PRO A 30 5.84 -42.55 33.17
C PRO A 30 4.94 -43.70 32.60
N GLU A 31 5.33 -44.84 32.00
CA GLU A 31 6.57 -45.63 31.73
C GLU A 31 6.57 -46.13 30.26
N GLY A 32 7.54 -46.85 29.67
CA GLY A 32 8.89 -47.32 30.07
C GLY A 32 9.39 -48.38 29.06
N GLY A 33 10.70 -48.62 28.95
CA GLY A 33 11.25 -49.70 28.10
C GLY A 33 12.60 -49.39 27.41
N ALA A 34 13.67 -50.05 27.87
CA ALA A 34 15.02 -50.03 27.25
C ALA A 34 15.10 -51.04 26.05
N ALA A 35 16.18 -51.22 25.28
CA ALA A 35 17.59 -50.90 25.52
C ALA A 35 18.46 -50.88 24.22
N THR A 36 19.62 -50.22 24.30
CA THR A 36 20.96 -50.56 23.74
C THR A 36 21.14 -51.21 22.35
N GLY A 37 22.05 -50.63 21.54
CA GLY A 37 22.79 -51.35 20.48
C GLY A 37 23.66 -50.45 19.59
N GLY A 38 24.99 -50.56 19.68
CA GLY A 38 25.95 -49.81 18.85
C GLY A 38 26.26 -50.44 17.48
N PRO A 39 27.03 -49.75 16.61
CA PRO A 39 27.20 -50.09 15.18
C PRO A 39 28.33 -51.10 14.92
N PRO A 40 28.47 -51.63 13.68
CA PRO A 40 29.55 -51.12 12.82
C PRO A 40 29.36 -51.19 11.27
N ALA A 41 30.21 -50.43 10.58
CA ALA A 41 30.87 -50.68 9.28
C ALA A 41 30.06 -50.83 7.95
N ALA A 42 30.59 -50.16 6.91
CA ALA A 42 30.28 -50.37 5.49
C ALA A 42 31.20 -51.42 4.85
N PRO A 43 30.88 -51.89 3.62
CA PRO A 43 31.88 -51.79 2.54
C PRO A 43 31.28 -51.35 1.19
N ALA A 44 32.09 -51.37 0.12
CA ALA A 44 31.92 -50.56 -1.09
C ALA A 44 31.65 -51.34 -2.40
N THR A 45 31.41 -50.56 -3.47
CA THR A 45 31.63 -50.83 -4.91
C THR A 45 30.85 -51.93 -5.65
N ALA A 46 30.03 -51.53 -6.64
CA ALA A 46 30.08 -51.98 -8.04
C ALA A 46 29.14 -51.17 -8.97
N GLY A 47 29.58 -50.85 -10.19
CA GLY A 47 28.71 -50.63 -11.37
C GLY A 47 28.79 -51.85 -12.32
N PRO A 48 28.30 -51.81 -13.59
CA PRO A 48 27.89 -50.63 -14.37
C PRO A 48 26.65 -50.78 -15.30
N ALA A 49 26.30 -49.66 -15.96
CA ALA A 49 25.78 -49.53 -17.35
C ALA A 49 24.35 -50.00 -17.76
N ALA A 50 23.84 -49.25 -18.76
CA ALA A 50 22.60 -49.39 -19.54
C ALA A 50 21.26 -49.23 -18.76
N GLY A 51 20.28 -48.45 -19.22
CA GLY A 51 20.26 -47.53 -20.36
C GLY A 51 18.87 -47.43 -20.98
N GLU A 52 18.08 -46.41 -20.62
CA GLU A 52 16.80 -46.13 -21.29
C GLU A 52 16.60 -44.62 -21.47
N THR A 53 16.50 -44.20 -22.73
CA THR A 53 16.38 -42.79 -23.14
C THR A 53 14.94 -42.30 -23.02
N ALA A 54 14.72 -41.21 -22.29
CA ALA A 54 13.43 -40.52 -22.27
C ALA A 54 13.04 -39.98 -23.67
N PRO A 55 11.75 -40.02 -24.06
CA PRO A 55 11.31 -39.57 -25.38
C PRO A 55 11.36 -38.04 -25.52
N PRO A 56 11.55 -37.50 -26.73
CA PRO A 56 11.61 -36.06 -26.95
C PRO A 56 10.23 -35.40 -26.80
N VAL A 57 10.14 -34.40 -25.92
CA VAL A 57 8.97 -33.52 -25.81
C VAL A 57 8.84 -32.71 -27.11
N LYS A 58 7.74 -32.89 -27.84
CA LYS A 58 7.38 -31.99 -28.94
C LYS A 58 7.09 -30.61 -28.37
N LEU A 59 7.75 -29.57 -28.90
CA LEU A 59 7.34 -28.19 -28.63
C LEU A 59 5.96 -27.96 -29.27
N GLN A 60 4.93 -27.86 -28.42
CA GLN A 60 3.61 -27.41 -28.85
C GLN A 60 3.69 -25.90 -29.13
N GLN A 61 3.92 -25.54 -30.39
CA GLN A 61 3.78 -24.16 -30.86
C GLN A 61 2.28 -23.85 -30.98
N ASP A 62 1.74 -23.09 -30.02
CA ASP A 62 0.76 -22.01 -30.23
C ASP A 62 0.31 -21.47 -28.86
N VAL A 63 1.20 -20.73 -28.20
CA VAL A 63 0.76 -19.78 -27.18
C VAL A 63 0.21 -18.57 -27.94
N PRO A 64 -1.06 -18.16 -27.75
CA PRO A 64 -1.57 -16.95 -28.38
C PRO A 64 -0.74 -15.76 -27.94
N VAL A 65 0.12 -15.26 -28.82
CA VAL A 65 0.92 -14.06 -28.58
C VAL A 65 -0.07 -12.93 -28.22
N PRO A 66 0.00 -12.37 -27.00
CA PRO A 66 -1.01 -11.43 -26.53
C PRO A 66 -1.03 -10.18 -27.41
N GLU A 67 -2.21 -9.60 -27.60
CA GLU A 67 -2.50 -8.67 -28.70
C GLU A 67 -1.61 -7.41 -28.71
N HIS A 68 -1.17 -6.96 -27.53
CA HIS A 68 -0.22 -5.84 -27.38
C HIS A 68 1.16 -6.09 -28.02
N LEU A 69 1.54 -7.34 -28.30
CA LEU A 69 2.74 -7.71 -29.06
C LEU A 69 2.46 -7.89 -30.56
N ARG A 70 1.19 -7.96 -30.97
CA ARG A 70 0.75 -8.11 -32.38
C ARG A 70 0.41 -6.78 -33.03
N ASN A 71 -0.14 -5.84 -32.26
CA ASN A 71 -0.51 -4.51 -32.72
C ASN A 71 -0.01 -3.45 -31.72
N PRO A 72 1.15 -2.81 -31.95
CA PRO A 72 1.65 -1.74 -31.07
C PRO A 72 0.74 -0.50 -31.08
N SER A 73 -0.18 -0.39 -32.03
CA SER A 73 -1.20 0.67 -32.11
C SER A 73 -2.54 0.28 -31.48
N ALA A 74 -2.67 -0.90 -30.86
CA ALA A 74 -3.85 -1.27 -30.07
C ALA A 74 -3.83 -0.67 -28.64
N LEU A 75 -2.72 -0.03 -28.26
CA LEU A 75 -2.57 0.68 -26.98
C LEU A 75 -2.91 2.17 -27.15
N ASP A 76 -4.17 2.46 -27.49
CA ASP A 76 -4.74 3.77 -27.17
C ASP A 76 -5.24 3.77 -25.71
N PRO A 77 -5.05 4.87 -24.96
CA PRO A 77 -4.54 6.16 -25.41
C PRO A 77 -3.01 6.17 -25.53
N VAL A 78 -2.55 6.86 -26.59
CA VAL A 78 -1.19 7.40 -26.79
C VAL A 78 -0.43 7.51 -25.46
N PRO A 79 0.78 6.89 -25.33
CA PRO A 79 1.57 7.00 -24.12
C PRO A 79 1.82 8.48 -23.81
N LEU A 80 1.47 8.90 -22.59
CA LEU A 80 1.71 10.29 -22.17
C LEU A 80 3.22 10.54 -22.27
N SER A 81 3.61 11.45 -23.16
CA SER A 81 4.99 11.92 -23.31
C SER A 81 5.36 12.75 -22.08
N LEU A 82 5.68 12.06 -20.99
CA LEU A 82 5.98 12.64 -19.68
C LEU A 82 7.33 13.36 -19.69
N ASN A 83 7.31 14.62 -20.10
CA ASN A 83 8.46 15.50 -19.92
C ASN A 83 8.52 15.99 -18.46
N LEU A 84 9.19 15.20 -17.61
CA LEU A 84 9.36 15.47 -16.18
C LEU A 84 10.28 16.68 -15.87
N GLY A 85 10.72 17.43 -16.89
CA GLY A 85 11.47 18.67 -16.77
C GLY A 85 10.68 19.93 -17.15
N LEU A 86 9.38 19.81 -17.46
CA LEU A 86 8.49 20.93 -17.78
C LEU A 86 7.27 20.96 -16.84
N PRO A 87 6.68 22.14 -16.58
CA PRO A 87 5.43 22.25 -15.84
C PRO A 87 4.34 21.31 -16.36
N PRO A 88 3.56 20.66 -15.49
CA PRO A 88 3.51 20.84 -14.03
C PRO A 88 4.49 19.94 -13.24
N PHE A 89 5.58 19.45 -13.85
CA PHE A 89 6.65 18.72 -13.14
C PHE A 89 7.79 19.66 -12.75
N GLU A 90 8.16 19.68 -11.47
CA GLU A 90 9.23 20.52 -10.94
C GLU A 90 10.23 19.69 -10.14
N ARG A 91 11.47 19.55 -10.65
CA ARG A 91 12.54 18.80 -9.99
C ARG A 91 13.12 19.61 -8.82
N GLN A 92 13.11 19.01 -7.64
CA GLN A 92 13.70 19.56 -6.42
C GLN A 92 15.18 19.18 -6.29
N GLU A 93 15.93 19.90 -5.44
CA GLU A 93 17.38 19.68 -5.22
C GLU A 93 17.70 18.27 -4.69
N ASP A 94 16.81 17.68 -3.89
CA ASP A 94 16.94 16.31 -3.37
C ASP A 94 16.62 15.21 -4.40
N GLY A 95 16.28 15.60 -5.63
CA GLY A 95 15.97 14.72 -6.74
C GLY A 95 14.54 14.17 -6.77
N ARG A 96 13.66 14.57 -5.85
CA ARG A 96 12.20 14.37 -5.98
C ARG A 96 11.65 15.25 -7.10
N ILE A 97 10.48 14.89 -7.63
CA ILE A 97 9.81 15.63 -8.70
C ILE A 97 8.40 15.96 -8.23
N PHE A 98 8.11 17.25 -8.07
CA PHE A 98 6.82 17.73 -7.60
C PHE A 98 5.84 17.82 -8.76
N LYS A 99 4.66 17.23 -8.61
CA LYS A 99 3.53 17.40 -9.55
C LYS A 99 2.71 18.59 -9.07
N THR A 100 3.11 19.79 -9.47
CA THR A 100 2.78 21.05 -8.77
C THR A 100 1.30 21.42 -8.78
N ASP A 101 0.57 21.04 -9.84
CA ASP A 101 -0.89 21.14 -9.95
C ASP A 101 -1.63 20.20 -8.99
N VAL A 102 -1.17 18.96 -8.84
CA VAL A 102 -1.76 17.98 -7.91
C VAL A 102 -1.42 18.33 -6.46
N LEU A 103 -0.19 18.78 -6.20
CA LEU A 103 0.21 19.37 -4.91
C LEU A 103 -0.63 20.61 -4.57
N ALA A 104 -1.01 21.41 -5.57
CA ALA A 104 -1.91 22.55 -5.36
C ALA A 104 -3.33 22.11 -5.02
N ALA A 105 -3.82 21.03 -5.63
CA ALA A 105 -5.11 20.45 -5.27
C ALA A 105 -5.10 19.80 -3.87
N ALA A 106 -4.01 19.11 -3.50
CA ALA A 106 -3.84 18.45 -2.19
C ALA A 106 -4.03 19.41 -1.01
N ARG A 107 -3.59 20.68 -1.15
CA ARG A 107 -3.80 21.74 -0.15
C ARG A 107 -5.27 22.11 0.12
N ASN A 108 -6.22 21.55 -0.62
CA ASN A 108 -7.66 21.73 -0.35
C ASN A 108 -8.24 20.66 0.57
N LEU A 109 -7.50 19.60 0.90
CA LEU A 109 -7.89 18.63 1.94
C LEU A 109 -8.18 19.36 3.25
N HIS A 110 -9.28 18.97 3.89
CA HIS A 110 -9.71 19.45 5.22
C HIS A 110 -10.02 20.95 5.31
N ARG A 111 -10.19 21.63 4.17
CA ARG A 111 -10.60 23.05 4.15
C ARG A 111 -11.96 23.25 4.83
N GLU A 112 -12.00 24.13 5.83
CA GLU A 112 -13.19 24.40 6.67
C GLU A 112 -14.40 24.91 5.87
N ASP A 113 -14.17 25.55 4.74
CA ASP A 113 -15.19 26.06 3.80
C ASP A 113 -15.64 25.01 2.75
N ARG A 114 -15.35 23.73 2.98
CA ARG A 114 -15.72 22.61 2.10
C ARG A 114 -16.28 21.42 2.88
N GLU A 115 -17.12 20.65 2.22
CA GLU A 115 -17.68 19.38 2.72
C GLU A 115 -16.67 18.23 2.66
N ALA A 116 -16.88 17.18 3.46
CA ALA A 116 -15.99 16.02 3.50
C ALA A 116 -15.90 15.24 2.17
N ILE A 117 -16.95 15.28 1.34
CA ILE A 117 -16.95 14.67 -0.01
C ILE A 117 -15.93 15.32 -0.95
N GLU A 118 -15.66 16.62 -0.79
CA GLU A 118 -14.64 17.35 -1.56
C GLU A 118 -13.23 16.79 -1.30
N ASP A 119 -12.94 16.33 -0.09
CA ASP A 119 -11.66 15.70 0.21
C ASP A 119 -11.50 14.39 -0.58
N LEU A 120 -12.57 13.61 -0.72
CA LEU A 120 -12.53 12.36 -1.50
C LEU A 120 -12.32 12.62 -2.99
N HIS A 121 -12.86 13.72 -3.53
CA HIS A 121 -12.52 14.18 -4.88
C HIS A 121 -11.04 14.55 -5.01
N VAL A 122 -10.41 15.13 -3.98
CA VAL A 122 -8.96 15.37 -3.96
C VAL A 122 -8.17 14.05 -3.90
N LEU A 123 -8.65 13.04 -3.17
CA LEU A 123 -8.04 11.70 -3.17
C LEU A 123 -8.13 10.99 -4.53
N ASP A 124 -9.28 11.06 -5.22
CA ASP A 124 -9.43 10.50 -6.56
C ASP A 124 -8.56 11.25 -7.60
N LEU A 125 -8.36 12.56 -7.45
CA LEU A 125 -7.41 13.31 -8.26
C LEU A 125 -5.94 12.90 -7.99
N LEU A 126 -5.56 12.70 -6.72
CA LEU A 126 -4.23 12.23 -6.31
C LEU A 126 -3.90 10.86 -6.93
N VAL A 127 -4.78 9.88 -6.70
CA VAL A 127 -4.62 8.51 -7.22
C VAL A 127 -4.85 8.43 -8.73
N GLY A 128 -5.78 9.22 -9.27
CA GLY A 128 -6.01 9.34 -10.72
C GLY A 128 -4.80 9.91 -11.45
N SER A 129 -4.10 10.88 -10.86
CA SER A 129 -2.87 11.44 -11.41
C SER A 129 -1.70 10.44 -11.36
N TYR A 130 -1.61 9.65 -10.28
CA TYR A 130 -0.69 8.51 -10.22
C TYR A 130 -1.01 7.50 -11.33
N ARG A 131 -2.27 7.07 -11.45
CA ARG A 131 -2.74 6.11 -12.46
C ARG A 131 -2.54 6.59 -13.88
N ALA A 132 -2.70 7.88 -14.17
CA ALA A 132 -2.43 8.43 -15.50
C ALA A 132 -0.96 8.20 -15.92
N ILE A 133 -0.03 8.33 -14.98
CA ILE A 133 1.42 8.20 -15.17
C ILE A 133 1.88 6.74 -15.18
N PHE A 134 1.50 5.96 -14.18
CA PHE A 134 1.97 4.57 -13.99
C PHE A 134 1.09 3.52 -14.69
N ARG A 135 -0.05 3.93 -15.26
CA ARG A 135 -1.10 3.08 -15.86
C ARG A 135 -1.84 2.14 -14.90
N GLU A 136 -1.47 2.16 -13.62
CA GLU A 136 -2.13 1.45 -12.51
C GLU A 136 -2.26 2.36 -11.28
N ASN A 137 -3.17 2.02 -10.37
CA ASN A 137 -3.24 2.60 -9.03
C ASN A 137 -2.01 2.15 -8.20
N PRO A 138 -1.68 2.83 -7.09
CA PRO A 138 -0.66 2.35 -6.17
C PRO A 138 -0.94 0.92 -5.66
N VAL A 139 -0.11 -0.04 -6.06
CA VAL A 139 -0.19 -1.44 -5.62
C VAL A 139 0.42 -1.56 -4.23
N ALA A 140 -0.43 -1.65 -3.21
CA ALA A 140 -0.08 -1.48 -1.81
C ALA A 140 -0.91 -2.42 -0.90
N PRO A 141 -0.30 -3.09 0.10
CA PRO A 141 -1.04 -3.94 1.04
C PRO A 141 -1.97 -3.17 2.00
N GLY A 142 -1.86 -1.85 2.09
CA GLY A 142 -2.66 -1.02 3.01
C GLY A 142 -2.45 0.48 2.79
N ASN A 143 -3.28 1.28 3.47
CA ASN A 143 -3.36 2.74 3.32
C ASN A 143 -1.99 3.43 3.40
N ARG A 144 -1.17 3.08 4.39
CA ARG A 144 0.16 3.67 4.61
C ARG A 144 1.07 3.52 3.38
N GLN A 145 1.06 2.36 2.74
CA GLN A 145 1.86 2.09 1.54
C GLN A 145 1.31 2.83 0.30
N VAL A 146 0.01 3.11 0.23
CA VAL A 146 -0.57 4.00 -0.80
C VAL A 146 -0.01 5.42 -0.62
N VAL A 147 0.00 5.94 0.62
CA VAL A 147 0.56 7.27 0.92
C VAL A 147 2.06 7.34 0.66
N GLU A 148 2.81 6.28 0.97
CA GLU A 148 4.23 6.15 0.60
C GLU A 148 4.45 6.31 -0.92
N ALA A 149 3.64 5.65 -1.74
CA ALA A 149 3.70 5.78 -3.19
C ALA A 149 3.36 7.21 -3.67
N LEU A 150 2.35 7.86 -3.08
CA LEU A 150 1.93 9.23 -3.40
C LEU A 150 2.93 10.32 -2.93
N THR A 151 3.73 10.04 -1.90
CA THR A 151 4.73 10.96 -1.32
C THR A 151 6.15 10.80 -1.90
N GLY A 152 6.34 9.89 -2.87
CA GLY A 152 7.59 9.75 -3.63
C GLY A 152 8.27 8.38 -3.58
N ARG A 153 7.73 7.37 -2.86
CA ARG A 153 8.21 5.98 -2.98
C ARG A 153 7.63 5.29 -4.23
N ASN A 154 7.91 5.87 -5.39
CA ASN A 154 7.56 5.35 -6.70
C ASN A 154 8.77 5.47 -7.66
N PRO A 155 8.79 4.75 -8.81
CA PRO A 155 9.96 4.70 -9.69
C PRO A 155 10.50 6.05 -10.18
N TYR A 156 9.66 7.08 -10.29
CA TYR A 156 10.06 8.42 -10.75
C TYR A 156 10.31 9.43 -9.62
N LYS A 157 10.19 9.02 -8.35
CA LYS A 157 10.22 9.92 -7.17
C LYS A 157 9.23 11.08 -7.27
N LEU A 158 8.07 10.83 -7.90
CA LEU A 158 7.01 11.82 -8.09
C LEU A 158 6.25 12.05 -6.79
N VAL A 159 6.07 13.31 -6.41
CA VAL A 159 5.36 13.74 -5.22
C VAL A 159 4.04 14.34 -5.65
N PHE A 160 2.95 13.66 -5.32
CA PHE A 160 1.56 14.06 -5.58
C PHE A 160 0.95 14.78 -4.37
N ILE A 161 1.35 14.37 -3.17
CA ILE A 161 1.08 15.06 -1.90
C ILE A 161 2.37 15.21 -1.11
N ASP A 162 2.55 16.35 -0.44
CA ASP A 162 3.76 16.62 0.34
C ASP A 162 3.83 15.67 1.56
N PRO A 163 4.96 15.00 1.85
CA PRO A 163 5.08 14.12 3.02
C PRO A 163 4.98 14.84 4.38
N THR A 164 4.99 16.17 4.41
CA THR A 164 4.73 17.01 5.60
C THR A 164 3.29 17.56 5.66
N HIS A 165 2.42 17.15 4.74
CA HIS A 165 1.03 17.61 4.68
C HIS A 165 0.26 17.25 5.97
N PRO A 166 -0.50 18.18 6.59
CA PRO A 166 -1.11 17.97 7.92
C PRO A 166 -2.14 16.83 7.97
N ALA A 167 -2.76 16.48 6.84
CA ALA A 167 -3.65 15.32 6.73
C ALA A 167 -2.91 13.96 6.79
N ILE A 168 -1.56 13.93 6.77
CA ILE A 168 -0.79 12.70 6.99
C ILE A 168 -0.59 12.54 8.50
N GLY A 169 -1.27 11.55 9.07
CA GLY A 169 -1.21 11.24 10.49
C GLY A 169 0.14 10.65 10.94
N PRO A 170 0.36 10.49 12.25
CA PRO A 170 1.64 10.02 12.80
C PRO A 170 1.99 8.57 12.39
N THR A 171 1.02 7.79 11.91
CA THR A 171 1.25 6.44 11.33
C THR A 171 1.76 6.48 9.89
N GLY A 172 1.78 7.65 9.24
CA GLY A 172 2.06 7.82 7.81
C GLY A 172 0.86 7.54 6.90
N GLU A 173 -0.35 7.45 7.45
CA GLU A 173 -1.61 7.29 6.71
C GLU A 173 -2.28 8.65 6.48
N LEU A 174 -3.05 8.79 5.41
CA LEU A 174 -3.91 9.94 5.21
C LEU A 174 -5.15 9.78 6.08
N VAL A 175 -5.35 10.71 7.01
CA VAL A 175 -6.52 10.77 7.89
C VAL A 175 -7.53 11.78 7.36
N ASP A 176 -8.80 11.55 7.69
CA ASP A 176 -9.89 12.49 7.43
C ASP A 176 -9.92 13.65 8.43
N ARG A 177 -10.89 14.55 8.23
CA ARG A 177 -11.12 15.75 9.06
C ARG A 177 -11.28 15.46 10.54
N TRP A 178 -11.62 14.22 10.89
CA TRP A 178 -11.88 13.79 12.24
C TRP A 178 -10.72 12.96 12.81
N GLY A 179 -9.70 12.66 12.01
CA GLY A 179 -8.49 11.94 12.42
C GLY A 179 -8.54 10.43 12.19
N THR A 180 -9.53 9.93 11.45
CA THR A 180 -9.62 8.50 11.09
C THR A 180 -8.94 8.26 9.74
N PRO A 181 -8.13 7.21 9.54
CA PRO A 181 -7.55 6.91 8.23
C PRO A 181 -8.61 6.75 7.14
N TYR A 182 -8.46 7.45 6.00
CA TYR A 182 -9.29 7.20 4.82
C TYR A 182 -9.10 5.75 4.36
N ARG A 183 -10.19 5.10 3.96
CA ARG A 183 -10.15 3.74 3.41
C ARG A 183 -9.85 3.79 1.92
N PHE A 184 -8.66 3.33 1.53
CA PHE A 184 -8.29 3.11 0.13
C PHE A 184 -8.70 1.69 -0.26
N HIS A 185 -9.82 1.54 -0.98
CA HIS A 185 -10.34 0.22 -1.36
C HIS A 185 -10.03 -0.07 -2.84
N PRO A 186 -9.00 -0.90 -3.15
CA PRO A 186 -8.75 -1.33 -4.51
C PRO A 186 -9.82 -2.32 -4.97
N ILE A 187 -10.47 -2.00 -6.08
CA ILE A 187 -11.44 -2.87 -6.78
C ILE A 187 -10.75 -3.59 -7.93
N SER A 188 -9.79 -2.92 -8.60
CA SER A 188 -8.92 -3.50 -9.62
C SER A 188 -7.59 -2.74 -9.68
N GLY A 189 -6.66 -3.18 -10.53
CA GLY A 189 -5.41 -2.46 -10.79
C GLY A 189 -5.61 -1.01 -11.27
N THR A 190 -6.78 -0.67 -11.83
CA THR A 190 -7.11 0.69 -12.31
C THR A 190 -8.28 1.35 -11.57
N ARG A 191 -9.08 0.61 -10.80
CA ARG A 191 -10.20 1.14 -10.02
C ARG A 191 -9.94 1.08 -8.51
N MET A 192 -10.07 2.22 -7.85
CA MET A 192 -10.01 2.38 -6.41
C MET A 192 -11.19 3.24 -5.96
N GLU A 193 -11.73 2.91 -4.80
CA GLU A 193 -12.80 3.63 -4.10
C GLU A 193 -12.27 4.20 -2.79
N PHE A 194 -12.87 5.31 -2.35
CA PHE A 194 -12.43 6.07 -1.17
C PHE A 194 -13.62 6.27 -0.23
N SER A 195 -13.39 6.08 1.06
CA SER A 195 -14.33 6.52 2.09
C SER A 195 -13.64 7.11 3.32
N SER A 196 -14.37 7.98 4.03
CA SER A 196 -14.06 8.48 5.37
C SER A 196 -15.04 7.85 6.35
N ALA A 197 -14.60 7.65 7.60
CA ALA A 197 -15.42 7.11 8.69
C ALA A 197 -16.29 8.17 9.38
N GLY A 198 -16.45 9.35 8.76
CA GLY A 198 -17.27 10.42 9.30
C GLY A 198 -16.74 11.02 10.62
N LYS A 199 -17.62 11.81 11.22
CA LYS A 199 -17.47 12.48 12.50
C LYS A 199 -17.56 11.51 13.69
N ASP A 200 -18.30 10.41 13.55
CA ASP A 200 -18.39 9.37 14.58
C ASP A 200 -17.12 8.51 14.68
N ARG A 201 -16.29 8.49 13.62
CA ARG A 201 -15.00 7.77 13.50
C ARG A 201 -15.14 6.25 13.45
N HIS A 202 -16.31 5.74 13.12
CA HIS A 202 -16.60 4.32 13.01
C HIS A 202 -16.94 3.95 11.57
N VAL A 203 -16.10 3.11 10.94
CA VAL A 203 -16.34 2.65 9.56
C VAL A 203 -17.56 1.72 9.50
N GLY A 204 -18.43 1.95 8.53
CA GLY A 204 -19.64 1.17 8.28
C GLY A 204 -20.89 1.70 8.98
N THR A 205 -20.94 2.97 9.37
CA THR A 205 -22.14 3.62 9.89
C THR A 205 -22.85 4.44 8.80
N ALA A 206 -23.91 5.15 9.16
CA ALA A 206 -24.58 6.09 8.26
C ALA A 206 -23.83 7.45 8.14
N ASP A 207 -22.72 7.62 8.89
CA ASP A 207 -21.88 8.81 8.88
C ASP A 207 -20.67 8.65 7.92
N ASP A 208 -20.42 7.43 7.41
CA ASP A 208 -19.42 7.16 6.37
C ASP A 208 -19.68 8.02 5.12
N VAL A 209 -18.66 8.73 4.68
CA VAL A 209 -18.69 9.50 3.42
C VAL A 209 -18.04 8.65 2.34
N HIS A 210 -18.76 8.38 1.26
CA HIS A 210 -18.31 7.57 0.12
C HIS A 210 -18.25 8.39 -1.17
N LEU A 211 -17.18 8.22 -1.95
CA LEU A 211 -17.14 8.75 -3.31
C LEU A 211 -17.78 7.77 -4.29
N MET A 212 -19.08 7.91 -4.54
CA MET A 212 -19.72 7.28 -5.69
C MET A 212 -19.31 7.99 -6.98
N ARG A 213 -18.74 7.25 -7.94
CA ARG A 213 -18.61 7.76 -9.31
C ARG A 213 -19.87 7.41 -10.13
N PRO A 214 -20.40 8.31 -10.98
CA PRO A 214 -21.63 8.05 -11.75
C PRO A 214 -21.49 7.02 -12.89
N ASP A 215 -20.29 6.54 -13.21
CA ASP A 215 -20.04 5.51 -14.23
C ASP A 215 -20.46 4.09 -13.78
N LEU A 216 -21.19 3.98 -12.67
CA LEU A 216 -21.48 2.73 -11.96
C LEU A 216 -22.93 2.24 -12.02
N GLU A 217 -23.88 3.01 -12.59
CA GLU A 217 -25.29 2.61 -12.73
C GLU A 217 -25.67 2.12 -14.14
N GLY A 218 -24.67 1.84 -15.00
CA GLY A 218 -24.89 1.63 -16.44
C GLY A 218 -25.34 0.24 -16.92
N ASP A 219 -25.28 -0.83 -16.10
CA ASP A 219 -25.44 -2.22 -16.58
C ASP A 219 -26.26 -3.16 -15.66
N SER A 220 -27.00 -2.63 -14.69
CA SER A 220 -27.89 -3.42 -13.81
C SER A 220 -29.37 -3.36 -14.23
N GLY A 221 -29.66 -2.91 -15.47
CA GLY A 221 -31.00 -2.52 -15.90
C GLY A 221 -31.40 -2.90 -17.34
N ALA A 222 -30.82 -3.95 -17.93
CA ALA A 222 -31.18 -4.46 -19.25
C ALA A 222 -31.68 -5.91 -19.18
N GLY A 223 -32.81 -6.12 -18.50
CA GLY A 223 -33.44 -7.43 -18.34
C GLY A 223 -34.94 -7.32 -18.08
N SER A 224 -35.73 -7.08 -19.12
CA SER A 224 -37.20 -7.13 -19.12
C SER A 224 -37.71 -7.52 -20.50
#